data_AF-A0A971FUX4-F1
#
_entry.id   AF-A0A971FUX4-F1
#
_cell.length_a   1.000
_cell.length_b   1.000
_cell.length_c   1.000
_cell.angle_alpha   90.00
_cell.angle_beta   90.00
_cell.angle_gamma   90.00
#
_symmetry.space_group_name_H-M   'P 1'
#
loop_
_entity.id
_entity.type
_entity.pdbx_description
1 polymer ?
#
loop_
_entity_poly.entity_id
_entity_poly.type
_entity_poly.pdbx_seq_one_letter_code
_entity_poly.pdbx_strand_id
1 'polypeptide(L)'
;MPEVGRAADLAGLIADAVVAQGDELRDRDVVVVTQKIVSKAEGAMAAIDADDPRGHRGVVEAESMRVLRRRGDLVISETRHGFVCANAGVDLSNVDAGWAALLPEDSDRSARR
;
A
#
# COMPACT_ATOMS: atom_id res chain seq x y z
N MET A 1 -4.61 3.28 -17.18
CA MET A 1 -3.30 2.99 -16.57
C MET A 1 -3.15 1.47 -16.44
N PRO A 2 -1.97 0.88 -16.72
CA PRO A 2 -1.74 -0.56 -16.60
C PRO A 2 -1.63 -1.03 -15.14
N GLU A 3 -1.57 -2.35 -14.95
CA GLU A 3 -1.26 -2.96 -13.66
C GLU A 3 0.15 -2.56 -13.19
N VAL A 4 0.27 -2.15 -11.93
CA VAL A 4 1.54 -1.65 -11.37
C VAL A 4 2.37 -2.80 -10.81
N GLY A 5 3.54 -3.01 -11.40
CA GLY A 5 4.53 -3.97 -10.92
C GLY A 5 5.66 -3.33 -10.11
N ARG A 6 6.58 -4.17 -9.62
CA ARG A 6 7.80 -3.73 -8.94
C ARG A 6 8.64 -2.84 -9.86
N ALA A 7 9.20 -1.77 -9.30
CA ALA A 7 9.99 -0.75 -9.97
C ALA A 7 9.26 0.02 -11.09
N ALA A 8 7.93 0.01 -11.11
CA ALA A 8 7.16 0.84 -12.02
C ALA A 8 7.39 2.34 -11.78
N ASP A 9 7.53 3.10 -12.86
CA ASP A 9 7.58 4.57 -12.83
C ASP A 9 6.16 5.13 -12.68
N LEU A 10 5.74 5.34 -11.43
CA LEU A 10 4.40 5.85 -11.12
C LEU A 10 4.17 7.26 -11.67
N ALA A 11 5.19 8.12 -11.65
CA ALA A 11 5.05 9.49 -12.14
C ALA A 11 4.78 9.50 -13.65
N GLY A 12 5.58 8.74 -14.42
CA GLY A 12 5.36 8.56 -15.85
C GLY A 12 3.98 7.95 -16.16
N LEU A 13 3.59 6.89 -15.46
CA LEU A 13 2.29 6.24 -15.66
C LEU A 13 1.10 7.17 -15.37
N ILE A 14 1.20 8.00 -14.34
CA ILE A 14 0.16 8.99 -14.00
C ILE A 14 0.13 10.10 -15.06
N ALA A 15 1.28 10.64 -15.46
CA ALA A 15 1.37 11.68 -16.48
C ALA A 15 0.80 11.21 -17.83
N ASP A 16 1.18 10.00 -18.27
CA ASP A 16 0.65 9.39 -19.49
C ASP A 16 -0.87 9.20 -19.41
N ALA A 17 -1.39 8.80 -18.25
CA ALA A 17 -2.82 8.60 -18.05
C ALA A 17 -3.63 9.92 -18.07
N VAL A 18 -3.04 11.03 -17.63
CA VAL A 18 -3.63 12.38 -17.72
C VAL A 18 -3.67 12.83 -19.17
N VAL A 19 -2.54 12.74 -19.88
CA VAL A 19 -2.45 13.11 -21.30
C VAL A 19 -3.40 12.27 -22.17
N ALA A 20 -3.51 10.97 -21.91
CA ALA A 20 -4.43 10.09 -22.63
C ALA A 20 -5.91 10.46 -22.46
N GLN A 21 -6.27 11.21 -21.42
CA GLN A 21 -7.62 11.74 -21.21
C GLN A 21 -7.83 13.11 -21.88
N GLY A 22 -6.80 13.65 -22.55
CA GLY A 22 -6.84 14.98 -23.17
C GLY A 22 -6.74 16.11 -22.15
N ASP A 23 -6.16 15.84 -20.98
CA ASP A 23 -5.96 16.82 -19.91
C ASP A 23 -4.46 17.06 -19.64
N GLU A 24 -4.15 18.02 -18.77
CA GLU A 24 -2.79 18.36 -18.35
C GLU A 24 -2.74 18.65 -16.84
N LEU A 25 -1.64 18.27 -16.18
CA LEU A 25 -1.39 18.71 -14.79
C LEU A 25 -0.88 20.15 -14.81
N ARG A 26 -1.47 20.99 -13.97
CA ARG A 26 -1.16 22.42 -13.84
C ARG A 26 -0.50 22.73 -12.50
N ASP A 27 0.12 23.90 -12.43
CA ASP A 27 0.66 24.41 -11.16
C ASP A 27 -0.43 24.41 -10.08
N ARG A 28 -0.08 23.88 -8.91
CA ARG A 28 -0.97 23.69 -7.73
C ARG A 28 -2.03 22.59 -7.84
N ASP A 29 -2.00 21.77 -8.88
CA ASP A 29 -2.78 20.53 -8.86
C ASP A 29 -2.27 19.59 -7.76
N VAL A 30 -3.21 18.82 -7.20
CA VAL A 30 -2.91 17.82 -6.16
C VAL A 30 -3.18 16.44 -6.74
N VAL A 31 -2.11 15.65 -6.86
CA VAL A 31 -2.21 14.23 -7.22
C VAL A 31 -2.36 13.42 -5.95
N VAL A 32 -3.46 12.67 -5.84
CA VAL A 32 -3.70 11.76 -4.72
C VAL A 32 -3.47 10.33 -5.19
N VAL A 33 -2.51 9.65 -4.55
CA VAL A 33 -2.14 8.29 -4.88
C VAL A 33 -2.47 7.37 -3.70
N THR A 34 -3.16 6.26 -3.97
CA THR A 34 -3.42 5.24 -2.94
C THR A 34 -2.13 4.48 -2.60
N GLN A 35 -1.96 4.05 -1.34
CA GLN A 35 -0.68 3.47 -0.92
C GLN A 35 -0.30 2.21 -1.71
N LYS A 36 -1.29 1.44 -2.17
CA LYS A 36 -1.08 0.11 -2.76
C LYS A 36 -0.19 0.12 -4.00
N ILE A 37 -0.39 1.08 -4.90
CA ILE A 37 0.43 1.15 -6.11
C ILE A 37 1.86 1.59 -5.78
N VAL A 38 2.03 2.41 -4.73
CA VAL A 38 3.35 2.75 -4.17
C VAL A 38 4.00 1.50 -3.58
N SER A 39 3.28 0.73 -2.75
CA SER A 39 3.78 -0.51 -2.16
C SER A 39 4.23 -1.53 -3.21
N LYS A 40 3.45 -1.70 -4.28
CA LYS A 40 3.81 -2.59 -5.40
C LYS A 40 5.07 -2.09 -6.12
N ALA A 41 5.13 -0.81 -6.47
CA ALA A 41 6.28 -0.22 -7.15
C ALA A 41 7.56 -0.32 -6.30
N GLU A 42 7.47 -0.10 -5.00
CA GLU A 42 8.61 -0.18 -4.08
C GLU A 42 8.95 -1.60 -3.64
N GLY A 43 8.08 -2.58 -3.90
CA GLY A 43 8.24 -3.96 -3.46
C GLY A 43 7.96 -4.16 -1.97
N ALA A 44 7.17 -3.29 -1.35
CA ALA A 44 6.66 -3.43 0.01
C ALA A 44 5.53 -4.49 0.04
N MET A 45 5.93 -5.74 -0.17
CA MET A 45 5.06 -6.91 -0.33
C MET A 45 5.58 -8.05 0.56
N ALA A 46 4.68 -8.75 1.25
CA ALA A 46 5.01 -9.92 2.06
C ALA A 46 4.33 -11.17 1.50
N ALA A 47 5.07 -12.29 1.45
CA ALA A 47 4.49 -13.59 1.13
C ALA A 47 3.65 -14.09 2.32
N ILE A 48 2.48 -14.66 2.02
CA ILE A 48 1.57 -15.27 2.98
C ILE A 48 1.08 -16.60 2.44
N ASP A 49 0.58 -17.47 3.32
CA ASP A 49 -0.14 -18.66 2.90
C ASP A 49 -1.53 -18.25 2.36
N ALA A 50 -1.78 -18.55 1.08
CA ALA A 50 -3.04 -18.23 0.42
C ALA A 50 -4.21 -19.12 0.88
N ASP A 51 -3.90 -20.31 1.39
CA ASP A 51 -4.89 -21.31 1.81
C ASP A 51 -5.28 -21.15 3.30
N ASP A 52 -4.54 -20.35 4.07
CA ASP A 52 -4.88 -19.99 5.45
C ASP A 52 -5.52 -18.59 5.52
N PRO A 53 -6.82 -18.49 5.83
CA PRO A 53 -7.49 -17.20 6.06
C PRO A 53 -6.81 -16.32 7.13
N ARG A 54 -5.99 -16.93 8.01
CA ARG A 54 -5.24 -16.26 9.07
C ARG A 54 -3.75 -16.10 8.76
N GLY A 55 -3.29 -16.51 7.58
CA GLY A 55 -1.87 -16.50 7.21
C GLY A 55 -1.24 -15.11 7.26
N HIS A 56 -2.03 -14.06 7.05
CA HIS A 56 -1.59 -12.66 7.14
C HIS A 56 -1.39 -12.14 8.59
N ARG A 57 -1.87 -12.85 9.63
CA ARG A 57 -1.82 -12.35 11.01
C ARG A 57 -0.40 -12.13 11.51
N GLY A 58 0.54 -13.01 11.13
CA GLY A 58 1.95 -12.84 11.49
C GLY A 58 2.55 -11.57 10.89
N VAL A 59 2.16 -11.22 9.67
CA VAL A 59 2.57 -9.97 9.00
C VAL A 59 1.97 -8.76 9.72
N VAL A 60 0.68 -8.80 10.05
CA VAL A 60 0.02 -7.72 10.81
C VAL A 60 0.71 -7.49 12.14
N GLU A 61 1.11 -8.55 12.84
CA GLU A 61 1.80 -8.43 14.13
C GLU A 61 3.23 -7.88 13.96
N ALA A 62 3.95 -8.27 12.90
CA ALA A 62 5.27 -7.73 12.59
C ALA A 62 5.25 -6.24 12.22
N GLU A 63 4.21 -5.78 11.51
CA GLU A 63 4.04 -4.37 11.11
C GLU A 63 3.40 -3.49 12.22
N SER A 64 2.98 -4.10 13.33
CA SER A 64 2.37 -3.40 14.46
C SER A 64 3.41 -3.07 15.52
N MET A 65 3.60 -1.77 15.82
CA MET A 65 4.34 -1.34 17.00
C MET A 65 3.57 -1.61 18.30
N ARG A 66 2.25 -1.43 18.25
CA ARG A 66 1.37 -1.65 19.39
C ARG A 66 -0.03 -2.05 18.94
N VAL A 67 -0.60 -3.08 19.55
CA VAL A 67 -2.01 -3.43 19.34
C VAL A 67 -2.89 -2.68 20.34
N LEU A 68 -3.86 -1.93 19.83
CA LEU A 68 -4.82 -1.15 20.63
C LEU A 68 -6.08 -1.93 20.96
N ARG A 69 -6.57 -2.71 20.00
CA ARG A 69 -7.81 -3.48 20.15
C ARG A 69 -7.83 -4.67 19.22
N ARG A 70 -8.48 -5.75 19.64
CA ARG A 70 -8.81 -6.91 18.80
C ARG A 70 -10.31 -7.17 18.83
N ARG A 71 -10.91 -7.48 17.68
CA ARG A 71 -12.31 -7.92 17.53
C ARG A 71 -12.41 -8.93 16.39
N GLY A 72 -12.43 -10.22 16.72
CA GLY A 72 -12.40 -11.28 15.71
C GLY A 72 -11.09 -11.26 14.92
N ASP A 73 -11.18 -11.13 13.59
CA ASP A 73 -10.02 -10.98 12.69
C ASP A 73 -9.52 -9.54 12.61
N LEU A 74 -10.31 -8.54 13.03
CA LEU A 74 -9.90 -7.15 13.01
C LEU A 74 -8.95 -6.83 14.18
N VAL A 75 -7.76 -6.34 13.83
CA VAL A 75 -6.80 -5.77 14.78
C VAL A 75 -6.74 -4.27 14.53
N ILE A 76 -6.88 -3.44 15.56
CA ILE A 76 -6.53 -2.02 15.47
C ILE A 76 -5.15 -1.87 16.09
N SER A 77 -4.19 -1.39 15.31
CA SER A 77 -2.80 -1.24 15.74
C SER A 77 -2.21 0.11 15.34
N GLU A 78 -1.18 0.49 16.07
CA GLU A 78 -0.28 1.58 15.75
C GLU A 78 0.90 1.00 14.95
N THR A 79 1.16 1.57 13.76
CA THR A 79 2.28 1.18 12.88
C THR A 79 3.56 1.94 13.26
N ARG A 80 4.71 1.54 12.71
CA ARG A 80 5.98 2.28 12.86
C ARG A 80 5.95 3.72 12.34
N HIS A 81 5.03 4.01 11.42
CA HIS A 81 4.78 5.37 10.91
C HIS A 81 3.97 6.23 11.90
N GLY A 82 3.44 5.64 12.97
CA GLY A 82 2.53 6.29 13.92
C GLY A 82 1.06 6.28 13.51
N PHE A 83 0.70 5.62 12.39
CA PHE A 83 -0.71 5.49 12.01
C PHE A 83 -1.44 4.51 12.92
N VAL A 84 -2.61 4.91 13.40
CA VAL A 84 -3.56 4.03 14.06
C VAL A 84 -4.59 3.55 13.03
N CYS A 85 -4.52 2.29 12.65
CA CYS A 85 -5.35 1.74 11.59
C CYS A 85 -5.69 0.26 11.80
N ALA A 86 -6.58 -0.25 10.95
CA ALA A 86 -6.88 -1.67 10.90
C ALA A 86 -5.69 -2.45 10.33
N ASN A 87 -5.38 -3.58 10.95
CA ASN A 87 -4.43 -4.60 10.51
C ASN A 87 -3.06 -4.02 10.11
N ALA A 88 -2.58 -3.00 10.82
CA ALA A 88 -1.34 -2.28 10.52
C ALA A 88 -1.22 -1.72 9.08
N GLY A 89 -2.36 -1.54 8.39
CA GLY A 89 -2.37 -1.12 6.98
C GLY A 89 -2.00 -2.23 5.99
N VAL A 90 -1.86 -3.49 6.45
CA VAL A 90 -1.68 -4.66 5.60
C VAL A 90 -2.94 -4.87 4.76
N ASP A 91 -2.77 -4.93 3.45
CA ASP A 91 -3.87 -5.03 2.48
C ASP A 91 -3.73 -6.28 1.60
N LEU A 92 -4.78 -7.10 1.59
CA LEU A 92 -4.87 -8.34 0.80
C LEU A 92 -5.69 -8.17 -0.49
N SER A 93 -6.31 -7.02 -0.68
CA SER A 93 -7.14 -6.76 -1.85
C SER A 93 -6.28 -6.27 -3.02
N ASN A 94 -6.67 -6.58 -4.26
CA ASN A 94 -5.99 -6.15 -5.48
C ASN A 94 -4.49 -6.51 -5.49
N VAL A 95 -4.11 -7.62 -4.87
CA VAL A 95 -2.78 -8.23 -4.93
C VAL A 95 -2.96 -9.70 -5.31
N ASP A 96 -1.92 -10.32 -5.85
CA ASP A 96 -1.98 -11.73 -6.21
C ASP A 96 -2.17 -12.61 -4.97
N ALA A 97 -2.83 -13.75 -5.14
CA ALA A 97 -2.99 -14.73 -4.06
C ALA A 97 -1.62 -15.15 -3.51
N GLY A 98 -1.52 -15.27 -2.19
CA GLY A 98 -0.25 -15.55 -1.50
C GLY A 98 0.61 -14.31 -1.22
N TRP A 99 0.10 -13.11 -1.49
CA TRP A 99 0.77 -11.85 -1.17
C TRP A 99 -0.08 -10.92 -0.32
N ALA A 100 0.60 -10.08 0.46
CA ALA A 100 0.02 -8.96 1.17
C ALA A 100 0.81 -7.69 0.84
N ALA A 101 0.12 -6.60 0.54
CA ALA A 101 0.75 -5.27 0.42
C ALA A 101 0.94 -4.67 1.81
N LEU A 102 2.13 -4.15 2.08
CA LEU A 102 2.48 -3.43 3.30
C LEU A 102 2.40 -1.93 3.05
N LEU A 103 2.46 -1.12 4.11
CA LEU A 103 2.68 0.32 3.93
C LEU A 103 4.09 0.57 3.37
N PRO A 104 4.28 1.56 2.46
CA PRO A 104 5.60 2.01 2.06
C PRO A 104 6.45 2.36 3.29
N GLU A 105 7.77 2.14 3.20
CA GLU A 105 8.69 2.40 4.31
C GLU A 105 8.65 3.85 4.79
N ASP A 106 8.41 4.78 3.85
CA ASP A 106 8.39 6.22 4.06
C ASP A 106 7.55 6.86 2.94
N SER A 107 6.23 6.91 3.15
CA SER A 107 5.27 7.45 2.19
C SER A 107 5.52 8.91 1.83
N ASP A 108 6.07 9.71 2.75
CA ASP A 108 6.38 11.12 2.50
C ASP A 108 7.53 11.27 1.50
N ARG A 109 8.56 10.43 1.62
CA ARG A 109 9.62 10.38 0.62
C ARG A 109 9.11 9.90 -0.73
N SER A 110 8.21 8.91 -0.75
CA SER A 110 7.60 8.43 -2.00
C SER A 110 6.80 9.54 -2.69
N ALA A 111 6.07 10.35 -1.93
CA ALA A 111 5.29 11.47 -2.47
C ALA A 111 6.15 12.64 -3.01
N ARG A 112 7.43 12.74 -2.61
CA ARG A 112 8.35 13.80 -3.06
C ARG A 112 9.18 13.44 -4.29
N ARG A 113 9.14 12.19 -4.75
CA ARG A 113 9.91 11.67 -5.88
C ARG A 113 9.04 11.61 -7.13
#